data_AF-A0A6L4ARV0-F1
#
_entry.id   AF-A0A6L4ARV0-F1
#
_cell.length_a   1.000
_cell.length_b   1.000
_cell.length_c   1.000
_cell.angle_alpha   90.00
_cell.angle_beta   90.00
_cell.angle_gamma   90.00
#
_symmetry.space_group_name_H-M   'P 1'
#
loop_
_entity.id
_entity.type
_entity.pdbx_description
1 polymer ?
#
loop_
_entity_poly.entity_id
_entity_poly.type
_entity_poly.pdbx_seq_one_letter_code
_entity_poly.pdbx_strand_id
1 'polypeptide(L)'
;MARLVDPAAPMTSEAPLPPDPGLARYLAAEGEEARERLGELLGEVASPLVWKVIRRQLGGRSSGFAEEDLEDLHAAALMRLQLQLEAVRSGEREAMASLRDYVAVVGFNAVSSFLMAREPERTRLRQRARYVLRKGGELAVWVLSGQETACGLAAWR
;
A
#
# COMPACT_ATOMS: atom_id res chain seq x y z
N MET A 1 -23.01 -31.76 -5.13
CA MET A 1 -22.58 -31.31 -6.47
C MET A 1 -21.93 -29.93 -6.34
N ALA A 2 -20.66 -29.90 -5.92
CA ALA A 2 -19.88 -28.66 -5.85
C ALA A 2 -19.33 -28.38 -7.26
N ARG A 3 -19.60 -27.17 -7.78
CA ARG A 3 -19.10 -26.74 -9.08
C ARG A 3 -17.59 -26.51 -8.98
N LEU A 4 -16.82 -27.15 -9.86
CA LEU A 4 -15.45 -26.76 -10.17
C LEU A 4 -15.46 -25.28 -10.60
N VAL A 5 -14.66 -24.46 -9.92
CA VAL A 5 -14.22 -23.18 -10.46
C VAL A 5 -12.88 -23.44 -11.14
N ASP A 6 -12.89 -23.40 -12.46
CA ASP A 6 -11.70 -23.45 -13.31
C ASP A 6 -10.74 -22.28 -12.94
N PRO A 7 -9.46 -22.53 -12.65
CA PRO A 7 -8.49 -21.48 -12.31
C PRO A 7 -7.92 -20.74 -13.54
N ALA A 8 -8.59 -20.80 -14.70
CA ALA A 8 -8.10 -20.25 -15.97
C ALA A 8 -9.16 -19.45 -16.74
N ALA A 9 -10.11 -18.82 -16.05
CA ALA A 9 -10.91 -17.76 -16.67
C ALA A 9 -10.05 -16.48 -16.72
N PRO A 10 -9.81 -15.88 -17.91
CA PRO A 10 -9.16 -14.58 -17.98
C PRO A 10 -10.04 -13.61 -17.19
N MET A 11 -9.46 -13.00 -16.15
CA MET A 11 -10.08 -11.88 -15.45
C MET A 11 -10.48 -10.88 -16.52
N THR A 12 -11.79 -10.73 -16.71
CA THR A 12 -12.41 -9.77 -17.60
C THR A 12 -11.68 -8.45 -17.46
N SER A 13 -11.22 -7.94 -18.61
CA SER A 13 -10.72 -6.58 -18.80
C SER A 13 -11.75 -5.60 -18.24
N GLU A 14 -11.66 -5.33 -16.94
CA GLU A 14 -12.37 -4.26 -16.27
C GLU A 14 -11.77 -2.99 -16.85
N ALA A 15 -12.58 -2.24 -17.63
CA ALA A 15 -12.15 -0.96 -18.17
C ALA A 15 -11.53 -0.15 -17.02
N PRO A 16 -10.36 0.48 -17.21
CA PRO A 16 -9.67 1.17 -16.13
C PRO A 16 -10.66 2.14 -15.49
N LEU A 17 -10.91 1.92 -14.19
CA LEU A 17 -11.79 2.79 -13.42
C LEU A 17 -11.35 4.24 -13.64
N PRO A 18 -12.29 5.16 -13.87
CA PRO A 18 -11.93 6.54 -14.10
C PRO A 18 -11.08 7.04 -12.92
N PRO A 19 -9.98 7.77 -13.18
CA PRO A 19 -9.09 8.22 -12.14
C PRO A 19 -9.84 9.06 -11.12
N ASP A 20 -9.39 8.98 -9.86
CA ASP A 20 -9.92 9.78 -8.75
C ASP A 20 -10.15 11.25 -9.19
N PRO A 21 -11.31 11.87 -8.89
CA PRO A 21 -11.62 13.22 -9.39
C PRO A 21 -10.59 14.29 -9.01
N GLY A 22 -9.95 14.16 -7.83
CA GLY A 22 -8.87 15.06 -7.43
C GLY A 22 -7.61 14.83 -8.25
N LEU A 23 -7.28 13.57 -8.50
CA LEU A 23 -6.16 13.19 -9.37
C LEU A 23 -6.40 13.65 -10.81
N ALA A 24 -7.60 13.46 -11.35
CA ALA A 24 -7.95 13.88 -12.71
C ALA A 24 -7.78 15.40 -12.92
N ARG A 25 -8.15 16.21 -11.92
CA ARG A 25 -7.95 17.67 -11.94
C ARG A 25 -6.47 18.03 -11.93
N TYR A 26 -5.67 17.38 -11.09
CA TYR A 26 -4.22 17.58 -11.09
C TYR A 26 -3.60 17.21 -12.44
N LEU A 27 -4.02 16.10 -13.06
CA LEU A 27 -3.47 15.67 -14.35
C LEU A 27 -3.84 16.61 -15.50
N ALA A 28 -5.01 17.25 -15.44
CA ALA A 28 -5.46 18.19 -16.47
C ALA A 28 -4.90 19.62 -16.30
N ALA A 29 -4.48 20.01 -15.09
CA ALA A 29 -3.94 21.34 -14.81
C ALA A 29 -2.57 21.57 -15.47
N GLU A 30 -2.18 22.82 -15.74
CA GLU A 30 -0.88 23.18 -16.31
C GLU A 30 -0.14 24.22 -15.46
N GLY A 31 1.19 24.30 -15.63
CA GLY A 31 2.02 25.33 -15.03
C GLY A 31 1.87 25.46 -13.51
N GLU A 32 1.50 26.65 -13.05
CA GLU A 32 1.35 26.96 -11.63
C GLU A 32 0.13 26.26 -11.00
N GLU A 33 -0.97 26.12 -11.76
CA GLU A 33 -2.15 25.42 -11.27
C GLU A 33 -1.82 23.96 -10.93
N ALA A 34 -0.99 23.30 -11.75
CA ALA A 34 -0.54 21.93 -11.46
C ALA A 34 0.22 21.84 -10.12
N ARG A 35 1.03 22.86 -9.78
CA ARG A 35 1.77 22.91 -8.51
C ARG A 35 0.83 23.12 -7.33
N GLU A 36 -0.13 24.03 -7.45
CA GLU A 36 -1.15 24.27 -6.44
C GLU A 36 -1.98 23.00 -6.18
N ARG A 37 -2.46 22.33 -7.25
CA ARG A 37 -3.20 21.07 -7.13
C ARG A 37 -2.37 19.96 -6.48
N LEU A 38 -1.09 19.85 -6.81
CA LEU A 38 -0.20 18.89 -6.15
C LEU A 38 -0.09 19.19 -4.65
N GLY A 39 0.06 20.47 -4.28
CA GLY A 39 0.06 20.92 -2.90
C GLY A 39 -1.22 20.57 -2.15
N GLU A 40 -2.39 20.80 -2.78
CA GLU A 40 -3.71 20.41 -2.23
C GLU A 40 -3.80 18.89 -2.01
N LEU A 41 -3.42 18.08 -3.01
CA LEU A 41 -3.45 16.62 -2.90
C LEU A 41 -2.54 16.11 -1.78
N LEU A 42 -1.33 16.68 -1.65
CA LEU A 42 -0.39 16.27 -0.60
C LEU A 42 -0.80 16.78 0.79
N GLY A 43 -1.23 18.03 0.89
CA GLY A 43 -1.54 18.70 2.15
C GLY A 43 -2.90 18.30 2.73
N GLU A 44 -3.94 18.24 1.90
CA GLU A 44 -5.32 18.05 2.38
C GLU A 44 -5.75 16.58 2.34
N VAL A 45 -5.25 15.80 1.37
CA VAL A 45 -5.63 14.39 1.22
C VAL A 45 -4.56 13.47 1.78
N ALA A 46 -3.32 13.56 1.29
CA ALA A 46 -2.29 12.60 1.63
C ALA A 46 -1.84 12.71 3.09
N SER A 47 -1.46 13.92 3.52
CA SER A 47 -0.86 14.15 4.83
C SER A 47 -1.74 13.66 6.00
N PRO A 48 -3.04 13.99 6.08
CA PRO A 48 -3.89 13.50 7.15
C PRO A 48 -4.11 11.98 7.12
N LEU A 49 -4.19 11.39 5.92
CA LEU A 49 -4.36 9.95 5.76
C LEU A 49 -3.10 9.18 6.16
N VAL A 50 -1.91 9.67 5.78
CA VAL A 50 -0.63 9.08 6.21
C VAL A 50 -0.53 9.13 7.74
N TRP A 51 -0.82 10.28 8.36
CA TRP A 51 -0.82 10.38 9.82
C TRP A 51 -1.80 9.43 10.48
N LYS A 52 -3.01 9.30 9.93
CA LYS A 52 -4.01 8.34 10.40
C LYS A 52 -3.47 6.91 10.34
N VAL A 53 -2.77 6.53 9.28
CA VAL A 53 -2.16 5.19 9.15
C VAL A 53 -1.02 5.00 10.14
N ILE A 54 -0.10 5.96 10.26
CA ILE A 54 1.02 5.93 11.21
C ILE A 54 0.48 5.75 12.64
N ARG A 55 -0.43 6.63 13.06
CA ARG A 55 -1.02 6.59 14.41
C ARG A 55 -1.82 5.31 14.66
N ARG A 56 -2.52 4.78 13.66
CA ARG A 56 -3.27 3.51 13.81
C ARG A 56 -2.33 2.32 13.95
N GLN A 57 -1.30 2.23 13.12
CA GLN A 57 -0.36 1.10 13.12
C GLN A 57 0.58 1.12 14.31
N LEU A 58 0.90 2.32 14.82
CA LEU A 58 1.81 2.52 15.94
C LEU A 58 1.09 2.86 17.24
N GLY A 59 -0.24 3.04 17.28
CA GLY A 59 -0.98 3.59 18.43
C GLY A 59 -0.97 2.77 19.72
N GLY A 60 -0.43 1.55 19.71
CA GLY A 60 -0.12 0.77 20.93
C GLY A 60 1.38 0.72 21.28
N ARG A 61 2.22 1.35 20.45
CA ARG A 61 3.69 1.37 20.52
C ARG A 61 4.27 2.79 20.45
N SER A 62 3.42 3.80 20.24
CA SER A 62 3.79 5.19 19.99
C SER A 62 4.52 5.82 21.16
N SER A 63 4.28 5.34 22.40
CA SER A 63 5.08 5.75 23.57
C SER A 63 6.55 5.31 23.52
N GLY A 64 6.93 4.44 22.58
CA GLY A 64 8.29 3.95 22.39
C GLY A 64 9.03 4.53 21.17
N PHE A 65 8.41 5.45 20.42
CA PHE A 65 9.02 6.12 19.27
C PHE A 65 9.14 7.63 19.55
N ALA A 66 10.24 8.24 19.14
CA ALA A 66 10.36 9.70 19.23
C ALA A 66 9.44 10.34 18.20
N GLU A 67 8.85 11.50 18.51
CA GLU A 67 7.97 12.20 17.56
C GLU A 67 8.73 12.56 16.26
N GLU A 68 10.00 12.91 16.38
CA GLU A 68 10.92 13.16 15.25
C GLU A 68 10.99 11.98 14.27
N ASP A 69 11.05 10.74 14.78
CA ASP A 69 11.05 9.55 13.92
C ASP A 69 9.73 9.42 13.14
N LEU A 70 8.61 9.83 13.75
CA LEU A 70 7.28 9.77 13.14
C LEU A 70 7.09 10.86 12.09
N GLU A 71 7.61 12.06 12.36
CA GLU A 71 7.65 13.18 11.42
C GLU A 71 8.50 12.82 10.19
N ASP A 72 9.69 12.25 10.39
CA ASP A 72 10.56 11.76 9.31
C ASP A 72 9.86 10.68 8.47
N LEU A 73 9.15 9.76 9.13
CA LEU A 73 8.38 8.72 8.46
C LEU A 73 7.25 9.30 7.61
N HIS A 74 6.56 10.32 8.13
CA HIS A 74 5.49 11.03 7.43
C HIS A 74 6.05 11.81 6.22
N ALA A 75 7.12 12.57 6.40
CA ALA A 75 7.78 13.32 5.34
C ALA A 75 8.30 12.39 4.22
N ALA A 76 8.91 11.27 4.59
CA ALA A 76 9.37 10.26 3.62
C ALA A 76 8.20 9.64 2.83
N ALA A 77 7.04 9.43 3.46
CA ALA A 77 5.85 8.95 2.78
C ALA A 77 5.29 9.99 1.80
N LEU A 78 5.23 11.27 2.19
CA LEU A 78 4.80 12.36 1.31
C LEU A 78 5.73 12.53 0.11
N MET A 79 7.05 12.47 0.30
CA MET A 79 8.02 12.54 -0.79
C MET A 79 7.83 11.40 -1.80
N ARG A 80 7.57 10.17 -1.33
CA ARG A 80 7.26 9.04 -2.22
C ARG A 80 5.96 9.23 -2.99
N LEU A 81 4.96 9.83 -2.35
CA LEU A 81 3.69 10.14 -3.00
C LEU A 81 3.86 11.22 -4.07
N GLN A 82 4.63 12.27 -3.78
CA GLN A 82 4.96 13.30 -4.76
C GLN A 82 5.63 12.71 -5.99
N LEU A 83 6.71 11.93 -5.81
CA LEU A 83 7.41 11.27 -6.91
C LEU A 83 6.49 10.35 -7.74
N GLN A 84 5.57 9.65 -7.08
CA GLN A 84 4.59 8.83 -7.79
C GLN A 84 3.63 9.70 -8.61
N LEU A 85 3.10 10.78 -8.06
CA LEU A 85 2.15 11.66 -8.75
C LEU A 85 2.82 12.34 -9.96
N GLU A 86 4.07 12.76 -9.80
CA GLU A 86 4.87 13.31 -10.90
C GLU A 86 5.10 12.27 -12.00
N ALA A 87 5.45 11.03 -11.64
CA ALA A 87 5.64 9.94 -12.61
C ALA A 87 4.33 9.54 -13.33
N VAL A 88 3.18 9.64 -12.66
CA VAL A 88 1.87 9.45 -13.31
C VAL A 88 1.58 10.59 -14.28
N ARG A 89 1.91 11.82 -13.90
CA ARG A 89 1.73 12.99 -14.76
C ARG A 89 2.65 12.98 -15.98
N SER A 90 3.88 12.49 -15.86
CA SER A 90 4.80 12.34 -17.00
C SER A 90 4.46 11.17 -17.92
N GLY A 91 3.49 10.33 -17.53
CA GLY A 91 3.11 9.12 -18.27
C GLY A 91 4.06 7.94 -18.06
N GLU A 92 5.03 8.05 -17.15
CA GLU A 92 5.92 6.93 -16.76
C GLU A 92 5.18 5.85 -15.97
N ARG A 93 4.08 6.19 -15.32
CA ARG A 93 3.24 5.28 -14.54
C ARG A 93 1.77 5.45 -14.86
N GLU A 94 1.02 4.37 -14.76
CA GLU A 94 -0.44 4.40 -14.92
C GLU A 94 -1.11 5.15 -13.78
N ALA A 95 -2.19 5.86 -14.10
CA ALA A 95 -3.00 6.54 -13.10
C ALA A 95 -3.69 5.54 -12.17
N MET A 96 -3.65 5.83 -10.88
CA MET A 96 -4.33 5.02 -9.86
C MET A 96 -5.83 5.30 -9.87
N ALA A 97 -6.63 4.24 -9.70
CA ALA A 97 -8.09 4.34 -9.62
C ALA A 97 -8.56 5.14 -8.39
N SER A 98 -7.84 5.03 -7.27
CA SER A 98 -8.16 5.70 -6.01
C SER A 98 -6.89 6.24 -5.36
N LEU A 99 -6.79 7.56 -5.26
CA LEU A 99 -5.67 8.21 -4.59
C LEU A 99 -5.64 7.85 -3.10
N ARG A 100 -6.80 7.79 -2.45
CA ARG A 100 -6.90 7.52 -1.00
C ARG A 100 -6.41 6.11 -0.66
N ASP A 101 -6.78 5.12 -1.46
CA ASP A 101 -6.33 3.74 -1.25
C ASP A 101 -4.83 3.62 -1.49
N TYR A 102 -4.32 4.28 -2.53
CA TYR A 102 -2.89 4.33 -2.79
C TYR A 102 -2.11 4.99 -1.64
N VAL A 103 -2.59 6.13 -1.13
CA VAL A 103 -2.00 6.81 0.05
C VAL A 103 -2.00 5.88 1.27
N ALA A 104 -3.08 5.16 1.51
CA ALA A 104 -3.16 4.21 2.63
C ALA A 104 -2.12 3.09 2.49
N VAL A 105 -1.95 2.54 1.27
CA VAL A 105 -0.93 1.53 0.97
C VAL A 105 0.48 2.09 1.18
N VAL A 106 0.76 3.31 0.72
CA VAL A 106 2.08 3.94 0.93
C VAL A 106 2.35 4.15 2.42
N GLY A 107 1.38 4.66 3.18
CA GLY A 107 1.51 4.80 4.63
C GLY A 107 1.76 3.47 5.33
N PHE A 108 1.03 2.42 4.94
CA PHE A 108 1.23 1.07 5.50
C PHE A 108 2.63 0.53 5.19
N ASN A 109 3.08 0.69 3.94
CA ASN A 109 4.40 0.25 3.52
C ASN A 109 5.52 1.03 4.20
N ALA A 110 5.32 2.34 4.43
CA ALA A 110 6.25 3.18 5.17
C ALA A 110 6.41 2.66 6.61
N VAL A 111 5.30 2.50 7.35
CA VAL A 111 5.33 1.97 8.71
C VAL A 111 5.93 0.55 8.76
N SER A 112 5.56 -0.30 7.80
CA SER A 112 6.10 -1.65 7.71
C SER A 112 7.62 -1.65 7.51
N SER A 113 8.14 -0.74 6.67
CA SER A 113 9.57 -0.58 6.42
C SER A 113 10.29 -0.03 7.65
N PHE A 114 9.72 0.98 8.32
CA PHE A 114 10.23 1.54 9.57
C PHE A 114 10.36 0.47 10.67
N LEU A 115 9.30 -0.30 10.89
CA LEU A 115 9.30 -1.41 11.85
C LEU A 115 10.22 -2.57 11.43
N MET A 116 10.55 -2.70 10.14
CA MET A 116 11.50 -3.69 9.67
C MET A 116 12.93 -3.33 10.03
N ALA A 117 13.28 -2.05 9.84
CA ALA A 117 14.61 -1.52 10.13
C ALA A 117 14.91 -1.54 11.64
N ARG A 118 13.93 -1.18 12.48
CA ARG A 118 14.11 -1.12 13.94
C ARG A 118 14.20 -2.48 14.64
N GLU A 119 13.60 -3.52 14.07
CA GLU A 119 13.51 -4.83 14.70
C GLU A 119 13.99 -5.92 13.71
N PRO A 120 15.30 -5.96 13.42
CA PRO A 120 15.86 -6.81 12.37
C PRO A 120 15.66 -8.30 12.65
N GLU A 121 15.74 -8.75 13.90
CA GLU A 121 15.52 -10.17 14.25
C GLU A 121 14.05 -10.59 14.05
N ARG A 122 13.08 -9.74 14.41
CA ARG A 122 11.65 -9.99 14.09
C ARG A 122 11.45 -10.05 12.58
N THR A 123 12.08 -9.14 11.84
CA THR A 123 12.02 -9.10 10.38
C THR A 123 12.57 -10.38 9.77
N ARG A 124 13.75 -10.82 10.21
CA ARG A 124 14.39 -12.06 9.78
C ARG A 124 13.52 -13.28 10.04
N LEU A 125 12.93 -13.40 11.23
CA LEU A 125 11.98 -14.46 11.54
C LEU A 125 10.77 -14.45 10.61
N ARG A 126 10.15 -13.28 10.41
CA ARG A 126 8.99 -13.14 9.51
C ARG A 126 9.34 -13.50 8.07
N GLN A 127 10.51 -13.11 7.57
CA GLN A 127 10.95 -13.45 6.21
C GLN A 127 11.20 -14.95 6.07
N ARG A 128 11.80 -15.60 7.07
CA ARG A 128 11.97 -17.06 7.09
C ARG A 128 10.64 -17.79 7.10
N ALA A 129 9.69 -17.36 7.93
CA ALA A 129 8.35 -17.94 7.96
C ALA A 129 7.65 -17.80 6.60
N ARG A 130 7.68 -16.61 5.98
CA ARG A 130 7.14 -16.40 4.62
C ARG A 130 7.81 -17.28 3.59
N TYR A 131 9.13 -17.47 3.68
CA TYR A 131 9.86 -18.34 2.77
C TYR A 131 9.38 -19.78 2.89
N VAL A 132 9.30 -20.34 4.10
CA VAL A 132 8.82 -21.71 4.30
C VAL A 132 7.37 -21.87 3.80
N LEU A 133 6.49 -20.91 4.11
CA LEU A 133 5.09 -20.91 3.67
C LEU A 133 4.90 -20.81 2.15
N ARG A 134 5.89 -20.30 1.40
CA ARG A 134 5.80 -20.09 -0.06
C ARG A 134 6.65 -21.07 -0.87
N LYS A 135 7.74 -21.58 -0.30
CA LYS A 135 8.77 -22.36 -1.01
C LYS A 135 8.99 -23.76 -0.42
N GLY A 136 8.60 -23.99 0.83
CA GLY A 136 8.91 -25.23 1.55
C GLY A 136 8.11 -26.47 1.12
N GLY A 137 7.06 -26.31 0.32
CA GLY A 137 6.24 -27.42 -0.20
C GLY A 137 5.34 -28.12 0.84
N GLU A 138 5.75 -28.18 2.10
CA GLU A 138 5.00 -28.81 3.20
C GLU A 138 3.94 -27.91 3.82
N LEU A 139 4.10 -26.58 3.71
CA LEU A 139 3.12 -25.60 4.14
C LEU A 139 2.58 -24.84 2.93
N ALA A 140 1.30 -24.46 3.00
CA ALA A 140 0.62 -23.69 1.97
C ALA A 140 -0.18 -22.54 2.57
N VAL A 141 -0.42 -21.53 1.74
CA VAL A 141 -1.33 -20.41 2.00
C VAL A 141 -2.41 -20.45 0.93
N TRP A 142 -3.68 -20.39 1.33
CA TRP A 142 -4.83 -20.40 0.43
C TRP A 142 -5.74 -19.21 0.69
N VAL A 143 -6.35 -18.71 -0.38
CA VAL A 143 -7.35 -17.65 -0.33
C VAL A 143 -8.73 -18.30 -0.24
N LEU A 144 -9.43 -18.04 0.85
CA LEU A 144 -10.82 -18.44 1.07
C LEU A 144 -11.76 -17.42 0.41
N SER A 145 -13.06 -17.70 0.40
CA SER A 145 -14.07 -16.74 -0.09
C SER A 145 -13.98 -15.41 0.67
N GLY A 146 -13.99 -14.28 -0.04
CA GLY A 146 -14.12 -12.97 0.59
C GLY A 146 -12.82 -12.37 1.15
N GLN A 147 -11.68 -12.55 0.47
CA GLN A 147 -10.35 -12.00 0.86
C GLN A 147 -9.73 -12.63 2.12
N GLU A 148 -10.39 -13.61 2.75
CA GLU A 148 -9.80 -14.34 3.85
C GLU A 148 -8.64 -15.20 3.37
N THR A 149 -7.56 -15.23 4.15
CA THR A 149 -6.37 -16.03 3.84
C THR A 149 -6.13 -16.98 5.01
N ALA A 150 -6.02 -18.26 4.71
CA ALA A 150 -5.67 -19.28 5.70
C ALA A 150 -4.36 -19.98 5.30
N CYS A 151 -3.69 -20.58 6.27
CA CYS A 151 -2.45 -21.31 6.06
C CYS A 151 -2.37 -22.55 6.94
N GLY A 152 -1.62 -23.55 6.49
CA GLY A 152 -1.44 -24.81 7.19
C GLY A 152 -0.59 -25.80 6.38
N LEU A 153 -0.67 -27.08 6.75
CA LEU A 153 -0.02 -28.14 5.98
C LEU A 153 -0.59 -28.18 4.56
N ALA A 154 0.27 -28.31 3.57
CA ALA A 154 -0.13 -28.39 2.17
C ALA A 154 -1.08 -29.58 1.92
N ALA A 155 -0.94 -30.65 2.71
CA ALA A 155 -1.80 -31.83 2.69
C ALA A 155 -3.23 -31.58 3.22
N TRP A 156 -3.51 -30.45 3.87
CA TRP A 156 -4.85 -30.09 4.36
C TRP A 156 -5.70 -29.37 3.32
N ARG A 157 -5.13 -29.08 2.15
CA ARG A 157 -5.84 -28.47 1.03
C ARG A 157 -6.83 -29.45 0.39
#